data_AF-A0A7Y3G4E3-F1
#
_entry.id   AF-A0A7Y3G4E3-F1
#
_cell.length_a   1.000
_cell.length_b   1.000
_cell.length_c   1.000
_cell.angle_alpha   90.00
_cell.angle_beta   90.00
_cell.angle_gamma   90.00
#
_symmetry.space_group_name_H-M   'P 1'
#
loop_
_entity.id
_entity.type
_entity.pdbx_description
1 polymer ?
#
loop_
_entity_poly.entity_id
_entity_poly.type
_entity_poly.pdbx_seq_one_letter_code
_entity_poly.pdbx_strand_id
1 'polypeptide(L)'
;MALEPVQPVMPEARVEWTCPMHPEIVQDEPGNCPICGMALERRDVSVEDDHASPELADMTRRFWLAAAFTVPLVVVAMGDLIPGEPISRILSPKVRTLLELALATPVCLWSAWPFYVRFAQSLKNKSLNMFTLIGLGVSVAYG
;
A
#
# COMPACT_ATOMS: atom_id res chain seq x y z
N MET A 1 17.92 18.41 58.56
CA MET A 1 17.68 18.87 57.18
C MET A 1 17.95 17.69 56.27
N ALA A 2 16.92 16.87 56.04
CA ALA A 2 17.01 15.73 55.13
C ALA A 2 16.86 16.25 53.71
N LEU A 3 17.81 15.91 52.84
CA LEU A 3 17.69 16.15 51.40
C LEU A 3 16.91 14.97 50.83
N GLU A 4 15.62 15.16 50.56
CA GLU A 4 14.86 14.20 49.75
C GLU A 4 15.44 14.20 48.33
N PRO A 5 15.77 13.02 47.77
CA PRO A 5 16.24 12.93 46.39
C PRO A 5 15.06 13.20 45.45
N VAL A 6 15.19 14.25 44.63
CA VAL A 6 14.31 14.51 43.49
C VAL A 6 14.51 13.35 42.50
N GLN A 7 13.57 12.42 42.50
CA GLN A 7 13.48 11.36 41.49
C GLN A 7 13.27 12.01 40.12
N PRO A 8 14.12 11.74 39.11
CA PRO A 8 13.82 12.16 37.75
C PRO A 8 12.63 11.35 37.26
N VAL A 9 11.49 12.01 37.10
CA VAL A 9 10.38 11.47 36.31
C VAL A 9 10.89 11.25 34.89
N MET A 10 11.12 9.98 34.55
CA MET A 10 11.34 9.59 33.15
C MET A 10 10.15 10.12 32.36
N PRO A 11 10.35 10.91 31.29
CA PRO A 11 9.23 11.31 30.47
C PRO A 11 8.61 10.02 29.95
N GLU A 12 7.32 9.81 30.20
CA GLU A 12 6.54 8.81 29.48
C GLU A 12 6.90 8.99 28.01
N ALA A 13 7.50 7.98 27.40
CA ALA A 13 7.88 8.02 26.00
C ALA A 13 6.59 8.12 25.19
N ARG A 14 6.08 9.35 25.01
CA ARG A 14 4.96 9.63 24.13
C ARG A 14 5.46 9.41 22.73
N VAL A 15 4.99 8.33 22.14
CA VAL A 15 5.17 8.01 20.72
C VAL A 15 4.46 9.11 19.93
N GLU A 16 5.24 10.06 19.42
CA GLU A 16 4.73 11.11 18.54
C GLU A 16 4.66 10.58 17.11
N TRP A 17 3.55 10.80 16.43
CA TRP A 17 3.33 10.42 15.03
C TRP A 17 3.35 11.68 14.17
N THR A 18 4.12 11.68 13.09
CA THR A 18 4.26 12.82 12.20
C THR A 18 4.09 12.45 10.73
N CYS A 19 3.64 13.40 9.92
CA CYS A 19 3.50 13.18 8.48
C CYS A 19 4.83 13.47 7.79
N PRO A 20 5.39 12.54 6.98
CA PRO A 20 6.68 12.75 6.30
C PRO A 20 6.66 13.96 5.35
N MET A 21 5.49 14.29 4.79
CA MET A 21 5.30 15.46 3.91
C MET A 21 4.90 16.74 4.65
N HIS A 22 4.41 16.65 5.89
CA HIS A 22 3.93 17.80 6.68
C HIS A 22 4.42 17.64 8.12
N PRO A 23 5.71 17.92 8.41
CA PRO A 23 6.31 17.68 9.73
C PRO A 23 5.65 18.50 10.85
N GLU A 24 4.92 19.55 10.49
CA GLU A 24 4.11 20.38 11.38
C GLU A 24 2.92 19.61 11.99
N ILE A 25 2.50 18.52 11.35
CA ILE A 25 1.47 17.63 11.87
C ILE A 25 2.14 16.65 12.83
N VAL A 26 1.85 16.82 14.12
CA VAL A 26 2.23 15.89 15.20
C VAL A 26 0.95 15.42 15.88
N GLN A 27 0.78 14.11 15.99
CA GLN A 27 -0.35 13.47 16.68
C GLN A 27 0.15 12.45 17.69
N ASP A 28 -0.63 12.21 18.73
CA ASP A 28 -0.31 11.20 19.76
C ASP A 28 -0.71 9.77 19.33
N GLU A 29 -1.41 9.62 18.20
CA GLU A 29 -1.97 8.36 17.72
C GLU A 29 -1.62 8.08 16.24
N PRO A 30 -1.55 6.79 15.82
CA PRO A 30 -1.44 6.45 14.42
C PRO A 30 -2.69 6.88 13.65
N GLY A 31 -2.50 7.37 12.43
CA GLY A 31 -3.61 7.88 11.64
C GLY A 31 -3.19 8.32 10.25
N ASN A 32 -4.09 9.05 9.58
CA ASN A 32 -3.79 9.68 8.30
C ASN A 32 -3.65 11.19 8.49
N CYS A 33 -2.68 11.78 7.81
CA CYS A 33 -2.48 13.22 7.76
C CYS A 33 -3.76 13.91 7.24
N PRO A 34 -4.29 14.93 7.95
CA PRO A 34 -5.50 15.64 7.54
C PRO A 34 -5.30 16.47 6.25
N ILE A 35 -4.04 16.76 5.88
CA ILE A 35 -3.69 17.56 4.69
C ILE A 35 -3.54 16.67 3.45
N CYS A 36 -2.66 15.67 3.50
CA CYS A 36 -2.35 14.84 2.32
C CYS A 36 -2.91 13.42 2.34
N GLY A 37 -3.48 12.97 3.47
CA GLY A 37 -3.99 11.61 3.62
C GLY A 37 -2.91 10.51 3.67
N MET A 38 -1.62 10.86 3.76
CA MET A 38 -0.57 9.87 4.03
C MET A 38 -0.66 9.34 5.46
N ALA A 39 -0.24 8.09 5.68
CA ALA A 39 -0.12 7.53 7.01
C ALA A 39 0.92 8.33 7.82
N LEU A 40 0.63 8.58 9.10
CA LEU A 40 1.59 9.18 10.01
C LEU A 40 2.65 8.14 10.37
N GLU A 41 3.90 8.56 10.46
CA GLU A 41 5.06 7.76 10.85
C GLU A 41 5.49 8.12 12.26
N ARG A 42 5.96 7.14 13.04
CA ARG A 42 6.51 7.39 14.37
C ARG A 42 7.75 8.26 14.28
N ARG A 43 7.83 9.26 15.15
CA ARG A 43 8.94 10.22 15.26
C ARG A 43 10.04 9.70 16.17
N ASP A 44 9.73 8.76 17.05
CA ASP A 44 10.66 8.08 17.94
C ASP A 44 11.56 7.11 17.16
N VAL A 45 12.85 7.39 17.20
CA VAL A 45 13.93 6.51 16.73
C VAL A 45 14.33 5.61 17.90
N SER A 46 13.47 4.71 18.34
CA SER A 46 13.92 3.55 19.14
C SER A 46 14.52 2.53 18.17
N VAL A 47 15.84 2.41 18.18
CA VAL A 47 16.63 1.46 17.36
C VAL A 47 16.34 -0.02 17.72
N GLU A 48 15.44 -0.27 18.68
CA GLU A 48 15.19 -1.60 19.27
C GLU A 48 13.79 -2.17 19.01
N ASP A 49 12.91 -1.48 18.27
CA ASP A 49 11.60 -2.04 17.92
C ASP A 49 11.70 -2.91 16.65
N ASP A 50 12.33 -4.07 16.79
CA ASP A 50 12.26 -5.23 15.88
C ASP A 50 10.86 -5.89 15.94
N HIS A 51 9.82 -5.11 16.25
CA HIS A 51 8.44 -5.52 16.21
C HIS A 51 7.97 -5.42 14.76
N ALA A 52 7.87 -6.56 14.09
CA ALA A 52 7.23 -6.67 12.78
C ALA A 52 5.88 -5.93 12.81
N SER A 53 5.86 -4.70 12.28
CA SER A 53 4.67 -3.86 12.26
C SER A 53 3.55 -4.63 11.56
N PRO A 54 2.35 -4.75 12.14
CA PRO A 54 1.26 -5.50 11.52
C PRO A 54 0.90 -4.97 10.12
N GLU A 55 1.20 -3.69 9.85
CA GLU A 55 1.11 -3.09 8.51
C GLU A 55 2.08 -3.72 7.50
N LEU A 56 3.34 -3.93 7.88
CA LEU A 56 4.34 -4.58 7.02
C LEU A 56 3.89 -6.00 6.67
N ALA A 57 3.35 -6.74 7.64
CA ALA A 57 2.83 -8.09 7.42
C ALA A 57 1.62 -8.10 6.47
N ASP A 58 0.66 -7.18 6.63
CA ASP A 58 -0.49 -7.04 5.73
C ASP A 58 -0.05 -6.68 4.30
N MET A 59 0.83 -5.69 4.16
CA MET A 59 1.36 -5.26 2.85
C MET A 59 2.19 -6.35 2.18
N THR A 60 3.01 -7.08 2.94
CA THR A 60 3.79 -8.22 2.43
C THR A 60 2.86 -9.33 1.92
N ARG A 61 1.78 -9.65 2.65
CA ARG A 61 0.82 -10.67 2.23
C ARG A 61 0.10 -10.26 0.95
N ARG A 62 -0.35 -9.01 0.85
CA ARG A 62 -1.00 -8.48 -0.36
C ARG A 62 -0.04 -8.45 -1.55
N PHE A 63 1.22 -8.07 -1.32
CA PHE A 63 2.25 -8.08 -2.35
C PHE A 63 2.48 -9.48 -2.91
N TRP A 64 2.67 -10.47 -2.04
CA TRP A 64 2.89 -11.86 -2.48
C TRP A 64 1.68 -12.46 -3.18
N LEU A 65 0.48 -12.17 -2.70
CA LEU A 65 -0.75 -12.61 -3.37
C LEU A 65 -0.88 -11.94 -4.75
N ALA A 66 -0.65 -10.62 -4.83
CA ALA A 66 -0.67 -9.90 -6.11
C ALA A 66 0.36 -10.48 -7.09
N ALA A 67 1.59 -10.76 -6.62
CA ALA A 67 2.64 -11.36 -7.43
C ALA A 67 2.24 -12.75 -7.95
N ALA A 68 1.62 -13.59 -7.11
CA ALA A 68 1.18 -14.92 -7.49
C ALA A 68 0.14 -14.93 -8.61
N PHE A 69 -0.74 -13.93 -8.70
CA PHE A 69 -1.71 -13.79 -9.81
C PHE A 69 -1.15 -13.00 -11.00
N THR A 70 -0.33 -11.98 -10.76
CA THR A 70 0.24 -11.12 -11.81
C THR A 70 1.26 -11.86 -12.66
N VAL A 71 2.08 -12.73 -12.07
CA VAL A 71 3.08 -13.49 -12.83
C VAL A 71 2.43 -14.37 -13.91
N PRO A 72 1.44 -15.23 -13.59
CA PRO A 72 0.69 -15.95 -14.62
C PRO A 72 -0.01 -15.04 -15.63
N LEU A 73 -0.60 -13.92 -15.17
CA LEU A 73 -1.27 -12.96 -16.05
C LEU A 73 -0.30 -12.38 -17.09
N VAL A 74 0.90 -11.99 -16.67
CA VAL A 74 1.95 -11.48 -17.55
C VAL A 74 2.41 -12.54 -18.54
N VAL A 75 2.58 -13.80 -18.10
CA VAL A 75 2.95 -14.91 -18.98
C VAL A 75 1.88 -15.14 -20.05
N VAL A 76 0.60 -15.09 -19.69
CA VAL A 76 -0.52 -15.24 -20.64
C VAL A 76 -0.62 -14.04 -21.59
N ALA A 77 -0.46 -12.82 -21.09
CA ALA A 77 -0.54 -11.60 -21.90
C ALA A 77 0.64 -11.47 -22.89
N MET A 78 1.86 -11.78 -22.44
CA MET A 78 3.08 -11.62 -23.24
C MET A 78 3.45 -12.88 -24.05
N GLY A 79 2.86 -14.04 -23.77
CA GLY A 79 3.25 -15.29 -24.44
C GLY A 79 2.87 -15.36 -25.93
N ASP A 80 2.01 -14.45 -26.41
CA ASP A 80 1.71 -14.28 -27.83
C ASP A 80 2.83 -13.58 -28.61
N LEU A 81 3.71 -12.84 -27.93
CA LEU A 81 4.88 -12.22 -28.57
C LEU A 81 6.03 -13.21 -28.81
N ILE A 82 5.91 -14.45 -28.33
CA ILE A 82 6.91 -15.51 -28.55
C ILE A 82 6.72 -16.08 -29.97
N PRO A 83 7.76 -16.09 -30.82
CA PRO A 83 7.67 -16.65 -32.16
C PRO A 83 7.26 -18.13 -32.10
N GLY A 84 6.06 -18.44 -32.60
CA GLY A 84 5.46 -19.78 -32.58
C GLY A 84 4.01 -19.85 -32.12
N GLU A 85 3.45 -18.76 -31.58
CA GLU A 85 2.04 -18.67 -31.16
C GLU A 85 1.57 -19.88 -30.31
N PRO A 86 2.33 -20.27 -29.26
CA PRO A 86 2.02 -21.47 -28.49
C PRO A 86 0.70 -21.36 -27.71
N ILE A 87 0.32 -20.14 -27.30
CA ILE A 87 -0.86 -19.88 -26.49
C ILE A 87 -2.14 -19.86 -27.33
N SER A 88 -2.14 -19.19 -28.49
CA SER A 88 -3.28 -19.15 -29.41
C SER A 88 -3.62 -20.52 -30.02
N ARG A 89 -2.69 -21.47 -30.01
CA ARG A 89 -2.93 -22.88 -30.40
C ARG A 89 -3.63 -23.72 -29.33
N ILE A 90 -3.49 -23.37 -28.04
CA ILE A 90 -4.04 -24.15 -26.92
C ILE A 90 -5.30 -23.47 -26.37
N LEU A 91 -5.37 -22.13 -26.37
CA LEU A 91 -6.49 -21.36 -25.85
C LEU A 91 -7.19 -20.54 -26.94
N SER A 92 -8.52 -20.67 -27.00
CA SER A 92 -9.38 -19.81 -27.82
C SER A 92 -9.31 -18.35 -27.34
N PRO A 93 -9.42 -17.34 -28.23
CA PRO A 93 -9.36 -15.92 -27.86
C PRO A 93 -10.32 -15.54 -26.72
N LYS A 94 -11.54 -16.09 -26.73
CA LYS A 94 -12.53 -15.83 -25.66
C LYS A 94 -12.12 -16.39 -24.31
N VAL A 95 -11.52 -17.59 -24.29
CA VAL A 95 -11.07 -18.25 -23.06
C VAL A 95 -9.89 -17.49 -22.48
N ARG A 96 -8.98 -16.99 -23.32
CA ARG A 96 -7.85 -16.17 -22.90
C ARG A 96 -8.29 -14.87 -22.24
N THR A 97 -9.19 -14.10 -22.87
CA THR A 97 -9.71 -12.86 -22.26
C THR A 97 -10.40 -13.13 -20.93
N LEU A 98 -11.17 -14.23 -20.82
CA LEU A 98 -11.81 -14.60 -19.56
C LEU A 98 -10.79 -14.98 -18.49
N LEU A 99 -9.71 -15.65 -18.86
CA LEU A 99 -8.63 -16.06 -17.95
C LEU A 99 -7.81 -14.85 -17.49
N GLU A 100 -7.50 -13.92 -18.38
CA GLU A 100 -6.86 -12.64 -18.05
C GLU A 100 -7.73 -11.82 -17.09
N LEU A 101 -9.03 -11.69 -17.38
CA LEU A 101 -9.98 -11.02 -16.51
C LEU A 101 -10.04 -11.71 -15.13
N ALA A 102 -10.13 -13.04 -15.09
CA ALA A 102 -10.18 -13.80 -13.85
C ALA A 102 -8.90 -13.63 -12.99
N LEU A 103 -7.72 -13.55 -13.61
CA LEU A 103 -6.45 -13.32 -12.91
C LEU A 103 -6.27 -11.85 -12.49
N ALA A 104 -6.72 -10.90 -13.30
CA ALA A 104 -6.62 -9.46 -13.03
C ALA A 104 -7.58 -9.02 -11.91
N THR A 105 -8.79 -9.58 -11.86
CA THR A 105 -9.84 -9.21 -10.88
C THR A 105 -9.35 -9.21 -9.42
N PRO A 106 -8.76 -10.28 -8.87
CA PRO A 106 -8.29 -10.28 -7.47
C PRO A 106 -7.11 -9.33 -7.23
N VAL A 107 -6.28 -9.08 -8.25
CA VAL A 107 -5.17 -8.11 -8.15
C VAL A 107 -5.73 -6.68 -8.08
N CYS A 108 -6.60 -6.32 -9.03
CA CYS A 108 -7.15 -4.98 -9.16
C CYS A 108 -8.18 -4.63 -8.09
N LEU A 109 -8.99 -5.57 -7.60
CA LEU A 109 -10.05 -5.27 -6.63
C LEU A 109 -9.61 -5.48 -5.18
N TRP A 110 -8.85 -6.55 -4.89
CA TRP A 110 -8.46 -6.86 -3.52
C TRP A 110 -7.08 -6.31 -3.16
N SER A 111 -6.06 -6.60 -3.99
CA SER A 111 -4.68 -6.16 -3.69
C SER A 111 -4.53 -4.65 -3.80
N ALA A 112 -5.19 -4.02 -4.78
CA ALA A 112 -5.14 -2.57 -4.99
C ALA A 112 -6.14 -1.75 -4.15
N TRP A 113 -6.99 -2.39 -3.34
CA TRP A 113 -7.93 -1.71 -2.44
C TRP A 113 -7.37 -0.53 -1.63
N PRO A 114 -6.20 -0.63 -0.96
CA PRO A 114 -5.69 0.47 -0.14
C PRO A 114 -5.30 1.69 -0.99
N PHE A 115 -4.94 1.48 -2.26
CA PHE A 115 -4.67 2.58 -3.20
C PHE A 115 -5.95 3.31 -3.58
N TYR A 116 -7.09 2.62 -3.72
CA TYR A 116 -8.37 3.29 -3.97
C TYR A 116 -8.86 4.11 -2.78
N VAL A 117 -8.67 3.61 -1.55
CA VAL A 117 -8.99 4.38 -0.34
C VAL A 117 -8.18 5.67 -0.29
N ARG A 118 -6.86 5.58 -0.52
CA ARG A 118 -5.97 6.75 -0.55
C ARG A 118 -6.24 7.68 -1.74
N PHE A 119 -6.62 7.14 -2.89
CA PHE A 119 -7.08 7.91 -4.04
C PHE A 119 -8.31 8.75 -3.70
N ALA A 120 -9.33 8.15 -3.08
CA ALA A 120 -10.53 8.87 -2.66
C ALA A 120 -10.22 9.96 -1.62
N GLN A 121 -9.32 9.67 -0.68
CA GLN A 121 -8.84 10.66 0.31
C GLN A 121 -8.08 11.81 -0.36
N SER A 122 -7.17 11.51 -1.28
CA SER A 122 -6.42 12.51 -2.06
C SER A 122 -7.35 13.44 -2.85
N LEU A 123 -8.39 12.88 -3.48
CA LEU A 123 -9.38 13.65 -4.22
C LEU A 123 -10.21 14.54 -3.29
N LYS A 124 -10.64 14.02 -2.13
CA LYS A 124 -11.37 14.77 -1.10
C LYS A 124 -10.53 15.93 -0.53
N ASN A 125 -9.25 15.68 -0.27
CA ASN A 125 -8.34 16.66 0.31
C ASN A 125 -7.74 17.62 -0.74
N LYS A 126 -8.10 17.46 -2.03
CA LYS A 126 -7.58 18.24 -3.16
C LYS A 126 -6.05 18.26 -3.25
N SER A 127 -5.40 17.23 -2.72
CA SER A 127 -3.95 17.05 -2.70
C SER A 127 -3.57 15.91 -3.65
N LEU A 128 -3.40 16.25 -4.92
CA LEU A 128 -3.03 15.30 -5.97
C LEU A 128 -1.66 14.69 -5.66
N ASN A 129 -1.59 13.35 -5.61
CA ASN A 129 -0.39 12.63 -5.23
C ASN A 129 -0.23 11.33 -6.05
N MET A 130 0.78 10.54 -5.72
CA MET A 130 1.06 9.26 -6.39
C MET A 130 -0.15 8.31 -6.38
N PHE A 131 -0.93 8.27 -5.29
CA PHE A 131 -2.11 7.41 -5.20
C PHE A 131 -3.22 7.84 -6.15
N THR A 132 -3.32 9.14 -6.46
CA THR A 132 -4.25 9.62 -7.49
C THR A 132 -3.93 9.06 -8.86
N LEU A 133 -2.64 9.09 -9.23
CA LEU A 133 -2.18 8.57 -10.50
C LEU A 133 -2.39 7.05 -10.61
N ILE A 134 -1.99 6.30 -9.57
CA ILE A 134 -2.16 4.84 -9.52
C ILE A 134 -3.63 4.46 -9.53
N GLY A 135 -4.45 5.08 -8.68
CA GLY A 135 -5.87 4.79 -8.57
C GLY A 135 -6.62 5.05 -9.87
N LEU A 136 -6.35 6.18 -10.54
CA LEU A 136 -6.93 6.50 -11.84
C LEU A 136 -6.48 5.49 -12.91
N GLY A 137 -5.17 5.23 -13.00
CA GLY A 137 -4.60 4.35 -14.01
C GLY A 137 -5.12 2.92 -13.93
N VAL A 138 -5.15 2.34 -12.73
CA VAL A 138 -5.66 0.97 -12.53
C VAL A 138 -7.17 0.91 -12.79
N SER A 139 -7.94 1.91 -12.36
CA SER A 139 -9.39 1.94 -12.59
C SER A 139 -9.75 2.01 -14.08
N VAL A 140 -9.06 2.86 -14.84
CA VAL A 140 -9.28 3.05 -16.29
C VAL A 140 -8.75 1.87 -17.11
N ALA A 141 -7.68 1.21 -16.67
CA ALA A 141 -7.15 0.04 -17.37
C ALA A 141 -8.03 -1.21 -17.17
N TYR A 142 -8.68 -1.32 -16.00
CA TYR A 142 -9.49 -2.49 -15.66
C TYR A 142 -10.95 -2.38 -16.11
N GLY A 143 -11.54 -1.19 -16.06
CA GLY A 143 -12.94 -0.93 -16.46
C GLY A 143 -13.06 -0.43 -17.89
#